data_AF-A0A151R062-F1
#
_entry.id   AF-A0A151R062-F1
#
_cell.length_a   1.000
_cell.length_b   1.000
_cell.length_c   1.000
_cell.angle_alpha   90.00
_cell.angle_beta   90.00
_cell.angle_gamma   90.00
#
_symmetry.space_group_name_H-M   'P 1'
#
loop_
_entity.id
_entity.type
_entity.pdbx_description
1 polymer ?
#
loop_
_entity_poly.entity_id
_entity_poly.type
_entity_poly.pdbx_seq_one_letter_code
_entity_poly.pdbx_strand_id
1 'polypeptide(L)'
;MMQLYWLPQSVCTTIDHLCRSMLWSQGTRTRQWNLVSWKDVIKPKDYGGLAMRDTRSANTSLLGKLIWDLMHHPDKPWVSLLTHKYLHSSPLLNYVVPPGASQVWRSIHKALSVLRSGYGPCLGDGNSSFLYNNWTGTGSLCHVVPYVDIHDSHLKVSDLWLDNTWNLSMLYTSLPAPLCAQLTTISIPAHPVGADTISWYGSNNGIYTAASGYRWCLVL
;
A
#
# COMPACT_ATOMS: atom_id res chain seq x y z
N MET A 1 -11.71 -15.40 -7.32
CA MET A 1 -10.53 -15.38 -8.21
C MET A 1 -9.91 -13.98 -8.36
N MET A 2 -10.68 -12.96 -8.75
CA MET A 2 -10.19 -11.58 -9.00
C MET A 2 -9.50 -10.89 -7.82
N GLN A 3 -9.72 -11.35 -6.58
CA GLN A 3 -9.19 -10.71 -5.37
C GLN A 3 -7.93 -11.38 -4.81
N LEU A 4 -7.63 -12.62 -5.20
CA LEU A 4 -6.54 -13.43 -4.63
C LEU A 4 -5.36 -13.63 -5.56
N TYR A 5 -5.60 -13.53 -6.87
CA TYR A 5 -4.60 -13.79 -7.89
C TYR A 5 -4.36 -12.56 -8.76
N TRP A 6 -3.10 -12.34 -9.08
CA TRP A 6 -2.68 -11.39 -10.11
C TRP A 6 -3.01 -11.98 -11.46
N LEU A 7 -3.98 -11.39 -12.15
CA LEU A 7 -4.47 -11.93 -13.40
C LEU A 7 -3.43 -11.73 -14.52
N PRO A 8 -3.26 -12.71 -15.42
CA PRO A 8 -2.49 -12.49 -16.64
C PRO A 8 -3.08 -11.35 -17.46
N GLN A 9 -2.23 -10.57 -18.13
CA GLN A 9 -2.69 -9.43 -18.92
C GLN A 9 -3.68 -9.84 -20.01
N SER A 10 -3.47 -11.00 -20.64
CA SER A 10 -4.37 -11.57 -21.64
C SER A 10 -5.79 -11.78 -21.12
N VAL A 11 -5.95 -12.22 -19.87
CA VAL A 11 -7.26 -12.42 -19.25
C VAL A 11 -7.92 -11.07 -19.01
N CYS A 12 -7.19 -10.09 -18.47
CA CYS A 12 -7.72 -8.73 -18.30
C CYS A 12 -8.18 -8.14 -19.64
N THR A 13 -7.36 -8.24 -20.68
CA THR A 13 -7.70 -7.71 -22.01
C THR A 13 -8.90 -8.42 -22.63
N THR A 14 -9.06 -9.72 -22.37
CA THR A 14 -10.21 -10.50 -22.85
C THR A 14 -11.49 -10.07 -22.15
N ILE A 15 -11.43 -9.87 -20.82
CA ILE A 15 -12.57 -9.37 -20.04
C ILE A 15 -12.94 -7.96 -20.51
N ASP A 16 -11.96 -7.06 -20.63
CA ASP A 16 -12.20 -5.71 -21.12
C ASP A 16 -12.81 -5.75 -22.53
N HIS A 17 -12.28 -6.59 -23.44
CA HIS A 17 -12.82 -6.79 -24.79
C HIS A 17 -14.28 -7.25 -24.76
N LEU A 18 -14.61 -8.23 -23.92
CA LEU A 18 -15.99 -8.70 -23.75
C LEU A 18 -16.90 -7.56 -23.29
N CYS A 19 -16.47 -6.78 -22.29
CA CYS A 19 -17.21 -5.61 -21.84
C CYS A 19 -17.38 -4.56 -22.94
N ARG A 20 -16.35 -4.29 -23.75
CA ARG A 20 -16.46 -3.39 -24.91
C ARG A 20 -17.47 -3.92 -25.93
N SER A 21 -17.39 -5.21 -26.25
CA SER A 21 -18.29 -5.83 -27.22
C SER A 21 -19.74 -5.80 -26.76
N MET A 22 -20.01 -5.97 -25.46
CA MET A 22 -21.37 -5.85 -24.93
C MET A 22 -21.91 -4.44 -25.01
N LEU A 23 -21.07 -3.41 -24.80
CA LEU A 23 -21.49 -2.02 -24.91
C LEU A 23 -21.93 -1.62 -26.32
N TRP A 24 -21.19 -2.09 -27.33
CA TRP A 24 -21.42 -1.70 -28.72
C TRP A 24 -22.20 -2.75 -29.52
N SER A 25 -22.52 -3.90 -28.92
CA SER A 25 -23.32 -5.00 -29.47
C SER A 25 -24.73 -4.56 -29.87
N GLN A 26 -25.05 -4.63 -31.16
CA GLN A 26 -26.39 -4.37 -31.73
C GLN A 26 -27.06 -5.66 -32.23
N GLY A 27 -26.71 -6.83 -31.70
CA GLY A 27 -27.35 -8.11 -32.05
C GLY A 27 -27.15 -8.60 -33.49
N THR A 28 -26.44 -7.84 -34.33
CA THR A 28 -26.11 -8.18 -35.71
C THR A 28 -24.70 -8.74 -35.81
N ARG A 29 -24.50 -9.78 -36.65
CA ARG A 29 -23.24 -10.52 -36.84
C ARG A 29 -22.12 -9.72 -37.54
N THR A 30 -22.21 -8.40 -37.62
CA THR A 30 -21.22 -7.55 -38.30
C THR A 30 -20.18 -7.05 -37.32
N ARG A 31 -18.96 -6.79 -37.83
CA ARG A 31 -17.87 -6.20 -37.04
C ARG A 31 -18.26 -4.77 -36.67
N GLN A 32 -18.34 -4.49 -35.37
CA GLN A 32 -18.76 -3.19 -34.87
C GLN A 32 -17.57 -2.30 -34.55
N TRP A 33 -17.74 -1.01 -34.82
CA TRP A 33 -16.73 0.00 -34.60
C TRP A 33 -16.88 0.56 -33.19
N ASN A 34 -15.82 0.50 -32.40
CA ASN A 34 -15.76 1.19 -31.11
C ASN A 34 -15.50 2.66 -31.37
N LEU A 35 -16.54 3.49 -31.34
CA LEU A 35 -16.46 4.92 -31.64
C LEU A 35 -15.75 5.73 -30.55
N VAL A 36 -15.63 5.16 -29.35
CA VAL A 36 -15.03 5.83 -28.18
C VAL A 36 -13.87 4.99 -27.66
N SER A 37 -12.75 5.65 -27.36
CA SER A 37 -11.58 5.01 -26.74
C SER A 37 -11.96 4.40 -25.40
N TRP A 38 -11.45 3.21 -25.10
CA TRP A 38 -11.71 2.57 -23.81
C TRP A 38 -11.25 3.41 -22.62
N LYS A 39 -10.17 4.18 -22.80
CA LYS A 39 -9.67 5.09 -21.77
C LYS A 39 -10.71 6.16 -21.41
N ASP A 40 -11.52 6.59 -22.37
CA ASP A 40 -12.60 7.54 -22.13
C ASP A 40 -13.84 6.85 -21.53
N VAL A 41 -14.14 5.62 -21.95
CA VAL A 41 -15.23 4.81 -21.39
C VAL A 41 -15.01 4.48 -19.90
N ILE A 42 -13.76 4.22 -19.48
CA ILE A 42 -13.41 3.88 -18.09
C ILE A 42 -13.49 5.09 -17.15
N LYS A 43 -13.43 6.32 -17.67
CA LYS A 43 -13.44 7.52 -16.82
C LYS A 43 -14.68 7.56 -15.91
N PRO A 44 -14.56 8.16 -14.71
CA PRO A 44 -15.72 8.42 -13.87
C PRO A 44 -16.77 9.24 -14.64
N LYS A 45 -18.05 9.11 -14.26
CA LYS A 45 -19.16 9.87 -14.86
C LYS A 45 -18.92 11.38 -14.80
N ASP A 46 -18.31 11.85 -13.73
CA ASP A 46 -17.96 13.26 -13.51
C ASP A 46 -17.00 13.82 -14.57
N TYR A 47 -16.21 12.95 -15.20
CA TYR A 47 -15.27 13.29 -16.28
C TYR A 47 -15.78 12.86 -17.67
N GLY A 48 -17.08 12.63 -17.82
CA GLY A 48 -17.71 12.28 -19.11
C GLY A 48 -17.52 10.83 -19.55
N GLY A 49 -17.06 9.94 -18.67
CA GLY A 49 -16.98 8.50 -18.94
C GLY A 49 -18.21 7.71 -18.52
N LEU A 50 -18.23 6.40 -18.82
CA LEU A 50 -19.32 5.49 -18.47
C LEU A 50 -19.14 4.81 -17.11
N ALA A 51 -18.06 5.14 -16.37
CA ALA A 51 -17.66 4.50 -15.12
C ALA A 51 -17.51 2.97 -15.23
N MET A 52 -17.14 2.47 -16.42
CA MET A 52 -16.71 1.08 -16.57
C MET A 52 -15.36 0.87 -15.90
N ARG A 53 -15.12 -0.32 -15.35
CA ARG A 53 -13.88 -0.60 -14.63
C ARG A 53 -12.88 -1.30 -15.53
N ASP A 54 -11.70 -0.72 -15.65
CA ASP A 54 -10.51 -1.41 -16.15
C ASP A 54 -10.19 -2.64 -15.28
N THR A 55 -10.15 -3.82 -15.90
CA THR A 55 -10.01 -5.09 -15.17
C THR A 55 -8.67 -5.20 -14.45
N ARG A 56 -7.58 -4.69 -15.06
CA ARG A 56 -6.24 -4.69 -14.43
C ARG A 56 -6.23 -3.81 -13.18
N SER A 57 -6.71 -2.57 -13.30
CA SER A 57 -6.75 -1.63 -12.17
C SER A 57 -7.66 -2.11 -11.05
N ALA A 58 -8.79 -2.74 -11.38
CA ALA A 58 -9.68 -3.35 -10.41
C ALA A 58 -9.05 -4.56 -9.69
N ASN A 59 -8.33 -5.43 -10.41
CA ASN A 59 -7.59 -6.54 -9.82
C ASN A 59 -6.52 -6.05 -8.84
N THR A 60 -5.73 -5.04 -9.25
CA THR A 60 -4.71 -4.43 -8.37
C THR A 60 -5.35 -3.79 -7.14
N SER A 61 -6.47 -3.08 -7.29
CA SER A 61 -7.09 -2.41 -6.15
C SER A 61 -7.71 -3.38 -5.13
N LEU A 62 -8.24 -4.51 -5.60
CA LEU A 62 -8.72 -5.60 -4.74
C LEU A 62 -7.56 -6.30 -4.01
N LEU A 63 -6.44 -6.55 -4.68
CA LEU A 63 -5.23 -7.08 -4.05
C LEU A 63 -4.66 -6.11 -3.03
N GLY A 64 -4.73 -4.80 -3.28
CA GLY A 64 -4.33 -3.77 -2.31
C GLY A 64 -5.16 -3.79 -1.04
N LYS A 65 -6.42 -4.27 -1.08
CA LYS A 65 -7.20 -4.45 0.15
C LYS A 65 -6.64 -5.58 1.01
N LEU A 66 -6.11 -6.64 0.40
CA LEU A 66 -5.40 -7.69 1.13
C LEU A 66 -4.09 -7.16 1.73
N ILE A 67 -3.37 -6.29 1.02
CA ILE A 67 -2.16 -5.63 1.56
C ILE A 67 -2.52 -4.80 2.79
N TRP A 68 -3.59 -4.00 2.72
CA TRP A 68 -4.06 -3.21 3.85
C TRP A 68 -4.42 -4.08 5.06
N ASP A 69 -5.15 -5.17 4.82
CA ASP A 69 -5.51 -6.14 5.85
C ASP A 69 -4.28 -6.80 6.49
N LEU A 70 -3.26 -7.10 5.70
CA LEU A 70 -2.00 -7.67 6.17
C LEU A 70 -1.23 -6.72 7.10
N MET A 71 -1.44 -5.40 6.95
CA MET A 71 -0.79 -4.37 7.77
C MET A 71 -1.59 -4.02 9.03
N HIS A 72 -2.92 -3.93 8.95
CA HIS A 72 -3.75 -3.36 10.02
C HIS A 72 -4.60 -4.40 10.78
N HIS A 73 -4.75 -5.61 10.24
CA HIS A 73 -5.66 -6.61 10.80
C HIS A 73 -4.93 -7.94 11.05
N PRO A 74 -3.95 -7.98 11.98
CA PRO A 74 -3.22 -9.19 12.33
C PRO A 74 -4.11 -10.31 12.88
N ASP A 75 -5.28 -9.96 13.43
CA ASP A 75 -6.24 -10.91 14.04
C ASP A 75 -6.90 -11.85 13.01
N LYS A 76 -6.85 -11.49 11.72
CA LYS A 76 -7.42 -12.33 10.67
C LYS A 76 -6.60 -13.63 10.54
N PRO A 77 -7.21 -14.83 10.58
CA PRO A 77 -6.46 -16.09 10.55
C PRO A 77 -5.54 -16.24 9.34
N TRP A 78 -5.99 -15.79 8.16
CA TRP A 78 -5.18 -15.85 6.95
C TRP A 78 -4.02 -14.85 6.97
N VAL A 79 -4.17 -13.71 7.65
CA VAL A 79 -3.09 -12.72 7.85
C VAL A 79 -2.04 -13.35 8.75
N SER A 80 -2.44 -13.85 9.92
CA SER A 80 -1.55 -14.54 10.86
C SER A 80 -0.78 -15.70 10.21
N LEU A 81 -1.47 -16.51 9.38
CA LEU A 81 -0.83 -17.61 8.66
C LEU A 81 0.21 -17.12 7.64
N LEU A 82 -0.09 -16.08 6.87
CA LEU A 82 0.84 -15.55 5.87
C LEU A 82 2.01 -14.80 6.52
N THR A 83 1.77 -14.03 7.56
CA THR A 83 2.82 -13.32 8.30
C THR A 83 3.79 -14.31 8.94
N HIS A 84 3.28 -15.37 9.57
CA HIS A 84 4.13 -16.41 10.15
C HIS A 84 4.87 -17.24 9.10
N LYS A 85 4.26 -17.48 7.94
CA LYS A 85 4.87 -18.29 6.86
C LYS A 85 5.93 -17.54 6.05
N TYR A 86 5.76 -16.23 5.84
CA TYR A 86 6.60 -15.45 4.94
C TYR A 86 7.36 -14.33 5.63
N LEU A 87 6.69 -13.57 6.50
CA LEU A 87 7.25 -12.31 6.98
C LEU A 87 8.26 -12.49 8.12
N HIS A 88 8.17 -13.48 9.01
CA HIS A 88 9.19 -13.76 10.06
C HIS A 88 9.86 -12.49 10.66
N SER A 89 9.07 -11.48 11.04
CA SER A 89 9.51 -10.16 11.56
C SER A 89 10.08 -9.14 10.56
N SER A 90 10.12 -9.46 9.27
CA SER A 90 10.49 -8.55 8.19
C SER A 90 9.35 -7.61 7.81
N PRO A 91 9.65 -6.34 7.49
CA PRO A 91 8.67 -5.38 6.99
C PRO A 91 8.09 -5.79 5.63
N LEU A 92 6.76 -5.77 5.52
CA LEU A 92 6.04 -6.09 4.29
C LEU A 92 6.52 -5.25 3.08
N LEU A 93 6.75 -3.94 3.27
CA LEU A 93 7.12 -3.04 2.16
C LEU A 93 8.50 -3.34 1.57
N ASN A 94 9.42 -3.90 2.36
CA ASN A 94 10.80 -4.20 1.95
C ASN A 94 11.06 -5.69 1.76
N TYR A 95 10.03 -6.53 1.88
CA TYR A 95 10.21 -7.99 1.78
C TYR A 95 10.47 -8.46 0.34
N VAL A 96 11.51 -9.27 0.18
CA VAL A 96 11.88 -9.90 -1.10
C VAL A 96 11.22 -11.29 -1.18
N VAL A 97 10.46 -11.53 -2.25
CA VAL A 97 9.70 -12.76 -2.42
C VAL A 97 10.62 -13.96 -2.69
N PRO A 98 10.55 -15.05 -1.91
CA PRO A 98 11.36 -16.23 -2.15
C PRO A 98 10.89 -17.00 -3.40
N PRO A 99 11.80 -17.73 -4.09
CA PRO A 99 11.50 -18.45 -5.33
C PRO A 99 10.45 -19.57 -5.14
N GLY A 100 10.21 -20.05 -3.93
CA GLY A 100 9.16 -21.03 -3.59
C GLY A 100 7.84 -20.45 -3.08
N ALA A 101 7.64 -19.13 -3.15
CA ALA A 101 6.43 -18.50 -2.62
C ALA A 101 5.15 -18.94 -3.34
N SER A 102 4.04 -18.98 -2.59
CA SER A 102 2.73 -19.30 -3.15
C SER A 102 2.29 -18.26 -4.19
N GLN A 103 1.46 -18.68 -5.13
CA GLN A 103 0.96 -17.79 -6.18
C GLN A 103 0.15 -16.62 -5.60
N VAL A 104 -0.57 -16.84 -4.49
CA VAL A 104 -1.29 -15.78 -3.78
C VAL A 104 -0.31 -14.75 -3.21
N TRP A 105 0.75 -15.19 -2.53
CA TRP A 105 1.77 -14.29 -1.98
C TRP A 105 2.46 -13.47 -3.07
N ARG A 106 2.84 -14.12 -4.18
CA ARG A 106 3.40 -13.44 -5.35
C ARG A 106 2.43 -12.40 -5.93
N SER A 107 1.14 -12.70 -5.92
CA SER A 107 0.10 -11.78 -6.43
C SER A 107 -0.03 -10.54 -5.55
N ILE A 108 -0.05 -10.72 -4.24
CA ILE A 108 -0.03 -9.64 -3.25
C ILE A 108 1.21 -8.77 -3.46
N HIS A 109 2.39 -9.37 -3.59
CA HIS A 109 3.63 -8.62 -3.82
C HIS A 109 3.68 -7.85 -5.14
N LYS A 110 3.12 -8.40 -6.23
CA LYS A 110 3.00 -7.67 -7.50
C LYS A 110 2.07 -6.47 -7.39
N ALA A 111 0.97 -6.59 -6.66
CA ALA A 111 0.12 -5.45 -6.37
C ALA A 111 0.83 -4.44 -5.46
N LEU A 112 1.59 -4.92 -4.49
CA LEU A 112 2.37 -4.09 -3.57
C LEU A 112 3.38 -3.24 -4.33
N SER A 113 4.09 -3.79 -5.32
CA SER A 113 5.05 -3.00 -6.11
C SER A 113 4.39 -1.85 -6.87
N VAL A 114 3.13 -2.00 -7.29
CA VAL A 114 2.37 -0.94 -7.98
C VAL A 114 1.83 0.09 -6.99
N LEU A 115 1.33 -0.36 -5.83
CA LEU A 115 0.71 0.50 -4.83
C LEU A 115 1.70 1.09 -3.82
N ARG A 116 2.97 0.68 -3.86
CA ARG A 116 4.01 1.05 -2.88
C ARG A 116 4.10 2.56 -2.65
N SER A 117 4.01 3.36 -3.72
CA SER A 117 4.09 4.82 -3.66
C SER A 117 2.91 5.48 -2.94
N GLY A 118 1.77 4.78 -2.82
CA GLY A 118 0.60 5.28 -2.12
C GLY A 118 0.56 4.92 -0.63
N TYR A 119 1.45 4.04 -0.17
CA TYR A 119 1.59 3.73 1.26
C TYR A 119 2.73 4.53 1.87
N GLY A 120 2.50 5.09 3.04
CA GLY A 120 3.55 5.80 3.77
C GLY A 120 3.26 5.96 5.25
N PRO A 121 4.29 6.32 6.03
CA PRO A 121 4.17 6.50 7.46
C PRO A 121 3.19 7.64 7.79
N CYS A 122 2.23 7.38 8.67
CA CYS A 122 1.42 8.42 9.29
C CYS A 122 1.58 8.30 10.80
N LEU A 123 2.20 9.32 11.38
CA LEU A 123 2.38 9.40 12.81
C LEU A 123 1.06 9.84 13.44
N GLY A 124 0.59 9.04 14.38
CA GLY A 124 -0.57 9.32 15.20
C GLY A 124 -0.09 9.89 16.52
N ASP A 125 -0.57 9.33 17.62
CA ASP A 125 -0.32 9.77 19.00
C ASP A 125 1.15 9.73 19.44
N GLY A 126 2.05 9.20 18.60
CA GLY A 126 3.48 9.13 18.88
C GLY A 126 3.79 8.26 20.09
N ASN A 127 2.87 7.39 20.53
CA ASN A 127 3.11 6.48 21.65
C ASN A 127 3.90 5.24 21.24
N SER A 128 4.11 5.02 19.94
CA SER A 128 4.90 3.89 19.46
C SER A 128 6.37 4.04 19.84
N SER A 129 6.99 2.92 20.20
CA SER A 129 8.43 2.85 20.41
C SER A 129 9.15 3.26 19.12
N PHE A 130 10.04 4.26 19.22
CA PHE A 130 10.74 4.81 18.07
C PHE A 130 11.57 3.74 17.33
N LEU A 131 12.25 2.86 18.08
CA LEU A 131 13.17 1.87 17.53
C LEU A 131 12.52 0.53 17.17
N TYR A 132 11.53 0.09 17.96
CA TYR A 132 10.99 -1.26 17.87
C TYR A 132 9.74 -1.37 17.00
N ASN A 133 8.94 -0.31 16.90
CA ASN A 133 7.72 -0.35 16.09
C ASN A 133 8.04 -0.02 14.62
N ASN A 134 7.37 -0.71 13.69
CA ASN A 134 7.51 -0.46 12.26
C ASN A 134 6.56 0.65 11.79
N TRP A 135 6.72 1.85 12.34
CA TRP A 135 5.90 3.02 12.00
C TRP A 135 6.37 3.68 10.69
N THR A 136 7.64 3.50 10.29
CA THR A 136 8.21 4.01 9.03
C THR A 136 7.81 3.20 7.80
N GLY A 137 7.29 1.98 8.00
CA GLY A 137 6.97 1.01 6.95
C GLY A 137 8.19 0.30 6.36
N THR A 138 9.42 0.79 6.61
CA THR A 138 10.67 0.20 6.14
C THR A 138 11.23 -0.88 7.05
N GLY A 139 10.58 -1.17 8.18
CA GLY A 139 11.04 -2.06 9.25
C GLY A 139 11.23 -1.32 10.55
N SER A 140 11.32 -2.07 11.64
CA SER A 140 11.78 -1.54 12.93
C SER A 140 13.20 -1.02 12.80
N LEU A 141 13.44 0.21 13.25
CA LEU A 141 14.75 0.86 13.12
C LEU A 141 15.86 0.07 13.83
N CYS A 142 15.53 -0.69 14.88
CA CYS A 142 16.48 -1.55 15.59
C CYS A 142 17.21 -2.58 14.71
N HIS A 143 16.61 -3.02 13.60
CA HIS A 143 17.26 -3.95 12.66
C HIS A 143 18.13 -3.25 11.61
N VAL A 144 17.99 -1.93 11.48
CA VAL A 144 18.73 -1.11 10.50
C VAL A 144 19.99 -0.51 11.14
N VAL A 145 19.94 -0.27 12.44
CA VAL A 145 21.02 0.33 13.22
C VAL A 145 21.97 -0.75 13.74
N PRO A 146 23.31 -0.52 13.75
CA PRO A 146 24.29 -1.51 14.20
C PRO A 146 24.21 -1.84 15.70
N TYR A 147 23.76 -0.90 16.53
CA TYR A 147 23.61 -1.07 17.97
C TYR A 147 22.50 -0.14 18.49
N VAL A 148 21.70 -0.61 19.45
CA VAL A 148 20.68 0.19 20.13
C VAL A 148 21.15 0.44 21.55
N ASP A 149 21.26 1.71 21.93
CA ASP A 149 21.59 2.08 23.30
C ASP A 149 20.40 1.79 24.24
N ILE A 150 20.70 1.34 25.46
CA ILE A 150 19.69 1.01 26.47
C ILE A 150 18.88 2.26 26.84
N HIS A 151 19.51 3.43 26.85
CA HIS A 151 18.84 4.69 27.15
C HIS A 151 17.78 5.06 26.11
N ASP A 152 17.97 4.64 24.86
CA ASP A 152 17.06 4.95 23.76
C ASP A 152 15.94 3.90 23.59
N SER A 153 16.04 2.77 24.28
CA SER A 153 15.11 1.65 24.15
C SER A 153 13.67 1.99 24.57
N HIS A 154 13.51 2.93 25.49
CA HIS A 154 12.22 3.39 26.00
C HIS A 154 11.63 4.59 25.26
N LEU A 155 12.39 5.19 24.33
CA LEU A 155 11.97 6.40 23.65
C LEU A 155 10.79 6.15 22.72
N LYS A 156 9.80 7.03 22.80
CA LYS A 156 8.66 7.07 21.91
C LYS A 156 8.90 8.06 20.77
N VAL A 157 8.09 7.94 19.72
CA VAL A 157 8.13 8.89 18.59
C VAL A 157 7.81 10.32 19.06
N SER A 158 6.85 10.48 19.96
CA SER A 158 6.49 11.78 20.54
C SER A 158 7.62 12.45 21.33
N ASP A 159 8.48 11.67 22.00
CA ASP A 159 9.59 12.22 22.79
C ASP A 159 10.67 12.86 21.88
N LEU A 160 10.79 12.39 20.64
CA LEU A 160 11.79 12.82 19.66
C LEU A 160 11.25 13.86 18.68
N TRP A 161 9.95 14.16 18.72
CA TRP A 161 9.31 15.15 17.86
C TRP A 161 8.95 16.40 18.66
N LEU A 162 9.77 17.44 18.51
CA LEU A 162 9.63 18.71 19.22
C LEU A 162 9.55 19.85 18.20
N ASP A 163 8.59 20.76 18.37
CA ASP A 163 8.44 21.98 17.56
C ASP A 163 8.41 21.73 16.03
N ASN A 164 7.67 20.69 15.59
CA ASN A 164 7.60 20.24 14.19
C ASN A 164 8.93 19.79 13.58
N THR A 165 9.91 19.42 14.40
CA THR A 165 11.21 18.91 13.96
C THR A 165 11.63 17.67 14.73
N TRP A 166 12.38 16.80 14.08
CA TRP A 166 12.97 15.63 14.73
C TRP A 166 14.23 16.02 15.50
N ASN A 167 14.22 15.83 16.82
CA ASN A 167 15.39 16.02 17.67
C ASN A 167 16.22 14.73 17.75
N LEU A 168 16.83 14.35 16.61
CA LEU A 168 17.69 13.17 16.54
C LEU A 168 19.00 13.33 17.33
N SER A 169 19.36 14.55 17.72
CA SER A 169 20.53 14.83 18.57
C SER A 169 20.38 14.35 20.02
N MET A 170 19.16 14.04 20.46
CA MET A 170 18.93 13.45 21.79
C MET A 170 19.25 11.95 21.85
N LEU A 171 19.39 11.29 20.70
CA LEU A 171 19.69 9.86 20.63
C LEU A 171 21.17 9.61 20.92
N TYR A 172 21.44 8.67 21.82
CA TYR A 172 22.77 8.11 22.03
C TYR A 172 23.13 7.12 20.90
N THR A 173 22.11 6.54 20.29
CA THR A 173 22.18 5.60 19.18
C THR A 173 22.54 6.31 17.88
N SER A 174 23.60 5.84 17.21
CA SER A 174 24.04 6.40 15.93
C SER A 174 23.15 5.94 14.77
N LEU A 175 22.27 6.83 14.31
CA LEU A 175 21.45 6.59 13.13
C LEU A 175 22.25 6.82 11.84
N PRO A 176 22.16 5.92 10.84
CA PRO A 176 22.75 6.16 9.53
C PRO A 176 22.20 7.44 8.88
N ALA A 177 23.07 8.24 8.27
CA ALA A 177 22.70 9.46 7.54
C ALA A 177 21.49 9.32 6.57
N PRO A 178 21.35 8.25 5.74
CA PRO A 178 20.18 8.11 4.88
C PRO A 178 18.87 7.92 5.66
N LEU A 179 18.93 7.29 6.83
CA LEU A 179 17.78 7.08 7.71
C LEU A 179 17.36 8.41 8.33
N CYS A 180 18.31 9.22 8.81
CA CYS A 180 18.03 10.56 9.32
C CYS A 180 17.33 11.44 8.28
N ALA A 181 17.83 11.44 7.03
CA ALA A 181 17.20 12.18 5.94
C ALA A 181 15.76 11.72 5.69
N GLN A 182 15.51 10.40 5.69
CA GLN A 182 14.14 9.87 5.57
C GLN A 182 13.24 10.31 6.73
N LEU A 183 13.72 10.24 7.97
CA LEU A 183 12.94 10.66 9.14
C LEU A 183 12.53 12.13 9.05
N THR A 184 13.45 13.02 8.65
CA THR A 184 13.14 14.46 8.52
C THR A 184 12.03 14.78 7.51
N THR A 185 11.74 13.87 6.58
CA THR A 185 10.61 14.05 5.64
C THR A 185 9.26 13.65 6.24
N ILE A 186 9.26 12.87 7.32
CA ILE A 186 8.05 12.41 7.99
C ILE A 186 7.64 13.45 9.02
N SER A 187 6.38 13.88 8.97
CA SER A 187 5.82 14.85 9.92
C SER A 187 4.72 14.24 10.76
N ILE A 188 4.61 14.68 12.02
CA ILE A 188 3.49 14.35 12.90
C ILE A 188 2.37 15.39 12.67
N PRO A 189 1.13 14.98 12.38
CA PRO A 189 0.00 15.88 12.32
C PRO A 189 -0.26 16.53 13.68
N ALA A 190 -0.63 17.81 13.69
CA ALA A 190 -0.91 18.59 14.90
C ALA A 190 -2.13 18.09 15.72
N HIS A 191 -2.96 17.22 15.13
CA HIS A 191 -4.02 16.49 15.82
C HIS A 191 -3.82 14.98 15.59
N PRO A 192 -2.94 14.37 16.38
CA PRO A 192 -2.68 12.96 16.24
C PRO A 192 -3.85 12.15 16.81
N VAL A 193 -4.53 11.39 15.95
CA VAL A 193 -5.62 10.50 16.35
C VAL A 193 -5.28 9.08 15.92
N GLY A 194 -5.18 8.17 16.89
CA GLY A 194 -4.87 6.76 16.67
C GLY A 194 -3.37 6.44 16.80
N ALA A 195 -3.04 5.17 16.61
CA ALA A 195 -1.66 4.67 16.73
C ALA A 195 -0.83 4.97 15.48
N ASP A 196 0.49 5.13 15.67
CA ASP A 196 1.44 5.31 14.56
C ASP A 196 1.43 4.09 13.62
N THR A 197 0.92 4.28 12.41
CA THR A 197 0.65 3.20 11.47
C THR A 197 0.95 3.64 10.03
N ILE A 198 0.94 2.68 9.12
CA ILE A 198 1.16 2.94 7.70
C ILE A 198 -0.16 3.38 7.08
N SER A 199 -0.26 4.62 6.63
CA SER A 199 -1.47 5.13 6.00
C SER A 199 -1.44 5.00 4.47
N TRP A 200 -2.62 5.14 3.88
CA TRP A 200 -2.83 5.23 2.44
C TRP A 200 -3.05 6.69 2.01
N TYR A 201 -2.10 7.25 1.26
CA TYR A 201 -2.15 8.64 0.77
C TYR A 201 -3.18 8.88 -0.33
N GLY A 202 -3.68 7.82 -0.97
CA GLY A 202 -4.76 7.95 -1.97
C GLY A 202 -6.15 8.18 -1.36
N SER A 203 -6.26 8.43 -0.05
CA SER A 203 -7.50 8.73 0.66
C SER A 203 -7.26 9.81 1.72
N ASN A 204 -8.19 10.75 1.86
CA ASN A 204 -8.08 11.84 2.85
C ASN A 204 -8.08 11.34 4.30
N ASN A 205 -8.65 10.16 4.55
CA ASN A 205 -8.75 9.59 5.89
C ASN A 205 -7.58 8.64 6.19
N GLY A 206 -6.61 8.49 5.28
CA GLY A 206 -5.50 7.55 5.44
C GLY A 206 -5.88 6.07 5.34
N ILE A 207 -7.17 5.74 5.16
CA ILE A 207 -7.66 4.35 5.07
C ILE A 207 -7.70 3.90 3.62
N TYR A 208 -7.14 2.72 3.36
CA TYR A 208 -7.23 2.07 2.07
C TYR A 208 -8.63 1.50 1.82
N THR A 209 -9.20 1.81 0.67
CA THR A 209 -10.39 1.14 0.12
C THR A 209 -10.11 0.67 -1.30
N ALA A 210 -10.81 -0.37 -1.76
CA ALA A 210 -10.67 -0.83 -3.14
C ALA A 210 -11.04 0.29 -4.15
N ALA A 211 -11.88 1.24 -3.76
CA ALA A 211 -12.21 2.42 -4.57
C ALA A 211 -11.07 3.44 -4.62
N SER A 212 -10.44 3.77 -3.47
CA SER A 212 -9.29 4.68 -3.44
C SER A 212 -8.07 4.10 -4.16
N GLY A 213 -7.80 2.80 -3.96
CA GLY A 213 -6.76 2.10 -4.71
C GLY A 213 -7.02 2.06 -6.22
N TYR A 214 -8.29 1.91 -6.63
CA TYR A 214 -8.65 1.97 -8.05
C TYR A 214 -8.38 3.34 -8.65
N ARG A 215 -8.78 4.41 -7.95
CA ARG A 215 -8.50 5.79 -8.38
C ARG A 215 -7.01 6.07 -8.48
N TRP A 216 -6.21 5.56 -7.55
CA TRP A 216 -4.76 5.66 -7.58
C TRP A 216 -4.16 4.99 -8.81
N CYS A 217 -4.59 3.76 -9.13
CA CYS A 217 -4.15 3.03 -10.31
C CYS A 217 -4.48 3.73 -11.64
N LEU A 218 -5.50 4.59 -11.68
CA LEU A 218 -5.86 5.33 -12.89
C LEU A 218 -5.01 6.59 -13.11
N VAL A 219 -4.32 7.06 -12.09
CA VAL A 219 -3.47 8.27 -12.13
C VAL A 219 -1.99 7.94 -12.36
N LEU A 220 -1.59 6.69 -12.08
CA LEU A 220 -0.27 6.12 -12.39
C LEU A 220 -0.06 5.93 -13.90
#